data_AF-A0A5P1ESJ3-F1
#
_entry.id   AF-A0A5P1ESJ3-F1
#
_cell.length_a   1.000
_cell.length_b   1.000
_cell.length_c   1.000
_cell.angle_alpha   90.00
_cell.angle_beta   90.00
_cell.angle_gamma   90.00
#
_symmetry.space_group_name_H-M   'P 1'
#
loop_
_entity.id
_entity.type
_entity.pdbx_description
1 polymer ?
#
loop_
_entity_poly.entity_id
_entity_poly.type
_entity_poly.pdbx_seq_one_letter_code
_entity_poly.pdbx_strand_id
1 'polypeptide(L)'
;MGWNRIQRRRRRGWRTAIVEDYELPMDADEFGDAIMPLYQERWHQAKALPGVNRLIRHLHDHGVPLALASNSIRKHIEMKISHQQGWKDMFSVILGGDEVNQGKPSPDIFLEAAKRLGLDASNCLVIEDSPVGVRAAKASGANVVAVPSLQNQDDHYLIANCVLHSLLEFKPDLWGLPAFSDWVQNALPIDPLCIRGLIDEGIAQGACTALSIVAEESSLASLPDQVSGVFLGWARLQIQGIFKVAATIGWDLSSGTSKREIKPCLFGDINNCEPMEQFQMMFVGYIRELPSEADTSEALALHEEDEKIAQAALDLPVFSRHRDSPLLSEVAFDDEACCNAQAN
;
A
#
# COMPACT_ATOMS: atom_id res chain seq x y z
N MET A 1 31.64 26.58 -7.70
CA MET A 1 31.65 25.56 -6.63
C MET A 1 30.42 24.64 -6.61
N GLY A 2 29.60 24.57 -7.68
CA GLY A 2 28.39 23.72 -7.71
C GLY A 2 28.61 22.28 -8.23
N TRP A 3 29.65 22.05 -9.03
CA TRP A 3 29.91 20.75 -9.66
C TRP A 3 30.44 19.67 -8.68
N ASN A 4 31.08 20.07 -7.59
CA ASN A 4 31.61 19.14 -6.57
C ASN A 4 30.54 18.56 -5.63
N ARG A 5 29.35 19.17 -5.50
CA ARG A 5 28.24 18.61 -4.68
C ARG A 5 27.57 17.41 -5.36
N ILE A 6 27.45 17.43 -6.68
CA ILE A 6 26.78 16.37 -7.44
C ILE A 6 27.65 15.11 -7.53
N GLN A 7 28.98 15.25 -7.63
CA GLN A 7 29.90 14.10 -7.67
C GLN A 7 30.16 13.46 -6.30
N ARG A 8 29.99 14.19 -5.18
CA ARG A 8 30.09 13.66 -3.80
C ARG A 8 28.89 12.80 -3.36
N ARG A 9 27.83 12.70 -4.17
CA ARG A 9 26.64 11.88 -3.87
C ARG A 9 26.88 10.35 -3.95
N ARG A 10 28.08 9.89 -4.32
CA ARG A 10 28.40 8.46 -4.42
C ARG A 10 28.83 7.89 -3.06
N ARG A 11 27.99 6.99 -2.51
CA ARG A 11 28.18 6.18 -1.29
C ARG A 11 28.17 6.93 0.06
N ARG A 12 27.24 7.86 0.26
CA ARG A 12 26.94 8.35 1.63
C ARG A 12 25.89 7.44 2.28
N GLY A 13 26.09 7.07 3.54
CA GLY A 13 25.04 6.42 4.34
C GLY A 13 23.88 7.40 4.58
N TRP A 14 22.67 6.88 4.79
CA TRP A 14 21.47 7.71 4.96
C TRP A 14 21.59 8.70 6.13
N ARG A 15 22.26 8.32 7.23
CA ARG A 15 22.52 9.19 8.39
C ARG A 15 23.35 10.41 8.01
N THR A 16 24.47 10.18 7.32
CA THR A 16 25.35 11.24 6.82
C THR A 16 24.60 12.16 5.86
N ALA A 17 23.77 11.59 4.98
CA ALA A 17 22.96 12.39 4.06
C ALA A 17 21.98 13.30 4.82
N ILE A 18 21.25 12.79 5.82
CA ILE A 18 20.31 13.60 6.61
C ILE A 18 21.04 14.70 7.38
N VAL A 19 22.11 14.36 8.11
CA VAL A 19 22.86 15.34 8.91
C VAL A 19 23.40 16.47 8.03
N GLU A 20 23.99 16.15 6.88
CA GLU A 20 24.55 17.16 5.98
C GLU A 20 23.48 17.96 5.23
N ASP A 21 22.44 17.30 4.71
CA ASP A 21 21.43 17.95 3.87
C ASP A 21 20.50 18.86 4.70
N TYR A 22 20.31 18.57 5.99
CA TYR A 22 19.55 19.40 6.94
C TYR A 22 20.42 20.23 7.89
N GLU A 23 21.75 20.21 7.72
CA GLU A 23 22.72 20.96 8.54
C GLU A 23 22.52 20.75 10.05
N LEU A 24 22.30 19.49 10.47
CA LEU A 24 22.01 19.16 11.87
C LEU A 24 23.24 19.38 12.77
N PRO A 25 23.06 19.84 14.02
CA PRO A 25 24.15 20.13 14.95
C PRO A 25 24.64 18.86 15.67
N MET A 26 24.84 17.76 14.95
CA MET A 26 25.30 16.47 15.47
C MET A 26 25.96 15.66 14.36
N ASP A 27 26.76 14.64 14.69
CA ASP A 27 27.33 13.75 13.68
C ASP A 27 26.38 12.57 13.30
N ALA A 28 26.80 11.77 12.32
CA ALA A 28 25.98 10.69 11.78
C ALA A 28 25.77 9.51 12.75
N ASP A 29 26.70 9.29 13.68
CA ASP A 29 26.60 8.25 14.69
C ASP A 29 25.73 8.73 15.84
N GLU A 30 25.94 9.96 16.32
CA GLU A 30 25.06 10.62 17.30
C GLU A 30 23.60 10.66 16.81
N PHE A 31 23.39 11.01 15.53
CA PHE A 31 22.06 10.98 14.92
C PHE A 31 21.47 9.56 14.90
N GLY A 32 22.30 8.56 14.60
CA GLY A 32 21.91 7.15 14.64
C GLY A 32 21.46 6.72 16.04
N ASP A 33 22.25 7.03 17.06
CA ASP A 33 21.97 6.67 18.45
C ASP A 33 20.69 7.36 18.96
N ALA A 34 20.40 8.58 18.50
CA ALA A 34 19.17 9.30 18.83
C ALA A 34 17.92 8.75 18.12
N ILE A 35 18.01 8.40 16.83
CA ILE A 35 16.83 8.01 16.02
C ILE A 35 16.45 6.54 16.15
N MET A 36 17.42 5.64 16.41
CA MET A 36 17.16 4.20 16.43
C MET A 36 16.16 3.75 17.50
N PRO A 37 16.20 4.26 18.75
CA PRO A 37 15.19 3.94 19.76
C PRO A 37 13.77 4.34 19.30
N LEU A 38 13.63 5.52 18.68
CA LEU A 38 12.36 6.03 18.17
C LEU A 38 11.78 5.13 17.06
N TYR A 39 12.64 4.52 16.23
CA TYR A 39 12.20 3.53 15.25
C TYR A 39 11.81 2.19 15.88
N GLN A 40 12.58 1.70 16.86
CA GLN A 40 12.28 0.44 17.57
C GLN A 40 10.93 0.51 18.28
N GLU A 41 10.61 1.65 18.88
CA GLU A 41 9.30 1.94 19.48
C GLU A 41 8.14 1.94 18.47
N ARG A 42 8.40 1.97 17.16
CA ARG A 42 7.34 2.03 16.13
C ARG A 42 7.31 0.82 15.21
N TRP A 43 8.38 0.04 15.09
CA TRP A 43 8.42 -1.11 14.17
C TRP A 43 7.37 -2.17 14.49
N HIS A 44 6.99 -2.32 15.77
CA HIS A 44 5.91 -3.23 16.15
C HIS A 44 4.53 -2.78 15.64
N GLN A 45 4.40 -1.51 15.25
CA GLN A 45 3.19 -0.91 14.69
C GLN A 45 3.16 -1.00 13.16
N ALA A 46 4.20 -1.53 12.53
CA ALA A 46 4.27 -1.67 11.08
C ALA A 46 3.15 -2.58 10.57
N LYS A 47 2.32 -2.05 9.68
CA LYS A 47 1.22 -2.77 9.05
C LYS A 47 1.64 -3.33 7.69
N ALA A 48 1.04 -4.45 7.32
CA ALA A 48 1.18 -4.99 5.97
C ALA A 48 0.55 -4.02 4.96
N LEU A 49 1.18 -3.84 3.80
CA LEU A 49 0.57 -3.12 2.69
C LEU A 49 -0.62 -3.91 2.11
N PRO A 50 -1.59 -3.23 1.46
CA PRO A 50 -2.71 -3.90 0.80
C PRO A 50 -2.22 -5.02 -0.13
N GLY A 51 -2.80 -6.21 0.00
CA GLY A 51 -2.48 -7.39 -0.83
C GLY A 51 -1.30 -8.24 -0.34
N VAL A 52 -0.43 -7.75 0.56
CA VAL A 52 0.75 -8.50 1.02
C VAL A 52 0.37 -9.80 1.73
N ASN A 53 -0.53 -9.73 2.71
CA ASN A 53 -0.96 -10.91 3.48
C ASN A 53 -1.64 -11.95 2.58
N ARG A 54 -2.41 -11.50 1.58
CA ARG A 54 -3.06 -12.36 0.59
C ARG A 54 -2.01 -13.08 -0.26
N LEU A 55 -1.03 -12.34 -0.78
CA LEU A 55 0.04 -12.88 -1.62
C LEU A 55 0.89 -13.92 -0.88
N ILE A 56 1.39 -13.58 0.31
CA ILE A 56 2.28 -14.48 1.08
C ILE A 56 1.55 -15.78 1.42
N ARG A 57 0.32 -15.70 1.95
CA ARG A 57 -0.48 -16.89 2.29
C ARG A 57 -0.75 -17.74 1.05
N HIS A 58 -1.19 -17.13 -0.05
CA HIS A 58 -1.47 -17.85 -1.29
C HIS A 58 -0.26 -18.60 -1.83
N LEU A 59 0.91 -17.94 -1.89
CA LEU A 59 2.13 -18.59 -2.38
C LEU A 59 2.61 -19.70 -1.44
N HIS A 60 2.55 -19.47 -0.13
CA HIS A 60 2.88 -20.48 0.88
C HIS A 60 1.97 -21.71 0.79
N ASP A 61 0.65 -21.52 0.68
CA ASP A 61 -0.32 -22.61 0.62
C ASP A 61 -0.18 -23.47 -0.64
N HIS A 62 0.41 -22.91 -1.70
CA HIS A 62 0.76 -23.64 -2.92
C HIS A 62 2.20 -24.18 -2.94
N GLY A 63 2.93 -24.09 -1.82
CA GLY A 63 4.28 -24.62 -1.68
C GLY A 63 5.34 -23.84 -2.46
N VAL A 64 5.09 -22.58 -2.81
CA VAL A 64 6.08 -21.71 -3.45
C VAL A 64 7.07 -21.23 -2.38
N PRO A 65 8.38 -21.50 -2.51
CA PRO A 65 9.38 -21.05 -1.54
C PRO A 65 9.48 -19.52 -1.49
N LEU A 66 9.43 -18.94 -0.29
CA LEU A 66 9.48 -17.50 -0.09
C LEU A 66 10.73 -17.08 0.67
N ALA A 67 11.32 -15.95 0.26
CA ALA A 67 12.39 -15.28 0.98
C ALA A 67 12.08 -13.81 1.26
N LEU A 68 12.46 -13.31 2.44
CA LEU A 68 12.44 -11.90 2.80
C LEU A 68 13.86 -11.35 2.87
N ALA A 69 14.23 -10.43 1.98
CA ALA A 69 15.59 -9.89 1.85
C ALA A 69 15.58 -8.35 1.98
N SER A 70 16.25 -7.80 3.00
CA SER A 70 16.26 -6.35 3.27
C SER A 70 17.66 -5.81 3.59
N ASN A 71 17.94 -4.55 3.25
CA ASN A 71 19.14 -3.84 3.72
C ASN A 71 19.09 -3.53 5.23
N SER A 72 17.94 -3.70 5.90
CA SER A 72 17.88 -3.70 7.36
C SER A 72 18.67 -4.87 7.93
N ILE A 73 19.24 -4.72 9.13
CA ILE A 73 19.86 -5.86 9.81
C ILE A 73 18.80 -6.90 10.21
N ARG A 74 19.18 -8.17 10.33
CA ARG A 74 18.27 -9.29 10.61
C ARG A 74 17.38 -9.04 11.82
N LYS A 75 17.97 -8.55 12.92
CA LYS A 75 17.26 -8.19 14.15
C LYS A 75 16.15 -7.15 13.93
N HIS A 76 16.38 -6.16 13.07
CA HIS A 76 15.38 -5.13 12.76
C HIS A 76 14.25 -5.67 11.89
N ILE A 77 14.56 -6.58 10.96
CA ILE A 77 13.54 -7.27 10.16
C ILE A 77 12.61 -8.05 11.09
N GLU A 78 13.18 -8.83 12.02
CA GLU A 78 12.40 -9.65 12.95
C GLU A 78 11.48 -8.84 13.86
N MET A 79 11.89 -7.64 14.27
CA MET A 79 11.05 -6.71 15.03
C MET A 79 9.91 -6.14 14.17
N LYS A 80 10.16 -5.82 12.89
CA LYS A 80 9.12 -5.30 11.99
C LYS A 80 8.03 -6.31 11.69
N ILE A 81 8.39 -7.59 11.59
CA ILE A 81 7.44 -8.66 11.24
C ILE A 81 6.91 -9.41 12.47
N SER A 82 7.32 -9.08 13.70
CA SER A 82 6.97 -9.88 14.90
C SER A 82 5.48 -9.90 15.21
N HIS A 83 4.76 -8.84 14.84
CA HIS A 83 3.31 -8.72 15.04
C HIS A 83 2.49 -9.28 13.86
N GLN A 84 3.17 -9.66 12.77
CA GLN A 84 2.50 -10.21 11.60
C GLN A 84 2.30 -11.71 11.79
N GLN A 85 1.05 -12.14 11.91
CA GLN A 85 0.70 -13.52 12.21
C GLN A 85 1.19 -14.48 11.11
N GLY A 86 1.99 -15.47 11.51
CA GLY A 86 2.49 -16.53 10.63
C GLY A 86 3.60 -16.11 9.66
N TRP A 87 3.98 -14.83 9.56
CA TRP A 87 4.98 -14.40 8.57
C TRP A 87 6.32 -15.11 8.72
N LYS A 88 6.82 -15.23 9.96
CA LYS A 88 8.10 -15.91 10.22
C LYS A 88 8.12 -17.35 9.73
N ASP A 89 6.98 -18.04 9.77
CA ASP A 89 6.86 -19.44 9.39
C ASP A 89 6.65 -19.60 7.87
N MET A 90 6.05 -18.60 7.21
CA MET A 90 5.80 -18.62 5.76
C MET A 90 7.05 -18.31 4.92
N PHE A 91 8.05 -17.61 5.49
CA PHE A 91 9.32 -17.35 4.82
C PHE A 91 10.36 -18.43 5.13
N SER A 92 10.75 -19.21 4.12
CA SER A 92 11.82 -20.21 4.25
C SER A 92 13.18 -19.58 4.52
N VAL A 93 13.38 -18.35 4.06
CA VAL A 93 14.63 -17.58 4.25
C VAL A 93 14.28 -16.16 4.65
N ILE A 94 14.93 -15.64 5.68
CA ILE A 94 14.90 -14.22 6.01
C ILE A 94 16.34 -13.74 6.18
N LEU A 95 16.69 -12.69 5.44
CA LEU A 95 18.05 -12.20 5.25
C LEU A 95 18.15 -10.70 5.50
N GLY A 96 19.05 -10.34 6.42
CA GLY A 96 19.46 -8.95 6.66
C GLY A 96 20.67 -8.52 5.84
N GLY A 97 20.84 -7.21 5.72
CA GLY A 97 22.01 -6.61 5.07
C GLY A 97 23.33 -6.87 5.80
N ASP A 98 23.25 -7.24 7.08
CA ASP A 98 24.37 -7.70 7.92
C ASP A 98 24.81 -9.14 7.62
N GLU A 99 24.07 -9.89 6.81
CA GLU A 99 24.38 -11.27 6.43
C GLU A 99 25.01 -11.39 5.03
N VAL A 100 25.35 -10.27 4.39
CA VAL A 100 25.98 -10.23 3.05
C VAL A 100 27.14 -9.24 2.99
N ASN A 101 28.04 -9.45 2.03
CA ASN A 101 29.23 -8.60 1.88
C ASN A 101 28.87 -7.17 1.47
N GLN A 102 27.95 -7.02 0.51
CA GLN A 102 27.46 -5.71 0.06
C GLN A 102 25.93 -5.70 -0.02
N GLY A 103 25.30 -4.75 0.68
CA GLY A 103 23.86 -4.52 0.56
C GLY A 103 23.47 -3.97 -0.83
N LYS A 104 22.15 -3.83 -1.05
CA LYS A 104 21.58 -3.25 -2.28
C LYS A 104 22.20 -1.85 -2.49
N PRO A 105 22.65 -1.48 -3.72
CA PRO A 105 22.27 -2.08 -5.01
C PRO A 105 23.14 -3.25 -5.47
N SER A 106 24.05 -3.78 -4.64
CA SER A 106 24.74 -5.03 -4.96
C SER A 106 23.74 -6.19 -5.03
N PRO A 107 23.91 -7.18 -5.93
CA PRO A 107 23.00 -8.31 -6.03
C PRO A 107 23.14 -9.34 -4.90
N ASP A 108 24.16 -9.21 -4.04
CA ASP A 108 24.56 -10.22 -3.04
C ASP A 108 23.39 -10.74 -2.21
N ILE A 109 22.48 -9.87 -1.76
CA ILE A 109 21.35 -10.27 -0.91
C ILE A 109 20.35 -11.16 -1.64
N PHE A 110 20.10 -10.92 -2.94
CA PHE A 110 19.19 -11.74 -3.73
C PHE A 110 19.87 -13.04 -4.19
N LEU A 111 21.17 -13.00 -4.49
CA LEU A 111 21.96 -14.20 -4.79
C LEU A 111 22.04 -15.14 -3.59
N GLU A 112 22.29 -14.60 -2.39
CA GLU A 112 22.32 -15.39 -1.15
C GLU A 112 20.92 -15.90 -0.79
N ALA A 113 19.86 -15.11 -0.99
CA ALA A 113 18.48 -15.57 -0.79
C ALA A 113 18.13 -16.76 -1.70
N ALA A 114 18.39 -16.64 -3.01
CA ALA A 114 18.15 -17.72 -3.97
C ALA A 114 18.95 -18.98 -3.62
N LYS A 115 20.24 -18.81 -3.28
CA LYS A 115 21.11 -19.91 -2.83
C LYS A 115 20.56 -20.62 -1.58
N ARG A 116 20.08 -19.89 -0.56
CA ARG A 116 19.49 -20.48 0.65
C ARG A 116 18.14 -21.17 0.37
N LEU A 117 17.42 -20.72 -0.66
CA LEU A 117 16.23 -21.42 -1.17
C LEU A 117 16.57 -22.65 -2.05
N GLY A 118 17.84 -22.85 -2.42
CA GLY A 118 18.25 -23.91 -3.35
C GLY A 118 17.87 -23.62 -4.81
N LEU A 119 17.70 -22.35 -5.18
CA LEU A 119 17.28 -21.90 -6.50
C LEU A 119 18.36 -21.04 -7.17
N ASP A 120 18.29 -20.92 -8.49
CA ASP A 120 19.01 -19.89 -9.24
C ASP A 120 18.21 -18.58 -9.19
N ALA A 121 18.90 -17.45 -9.04
CA ALA A 121 18.26 -16.14 -9.00
C ALA A 121 17.46 -15.83 -10.29
N SER A 122 17.85 -16.38 -11.45
CA SER A 122 17.11 -16.22 -12.70
C SER A 122 15.73 -16.87 -12.69
N ASN A 123 15.49 -17.82 -11.76
CA ASN A 123 14.21 -18.48 -11.56
C ASN A 123 13.41 -17.84 -10.43
N CYS A 124 13.88 -16.73 -9.87
CA CYS A 124 13.21 -16.01 -8.80
C CYS A 124 12.50 -14.76 -9.33
N LEU A 125 11.38 -14.43 -8.68
CA LEU A 125 10.70 -13.14 -8.81
C LEU A 125 10.94 -12.32 -7.55
N VAL A 126 11.49 -11.12 -7.73
CA VAL A 126 11.66 -10.13 -6.66
C VAL A 126 10.52 -9.11 -6.71
N ILE A 127 9.95 -8.78 -5.54
CA ILE A 127 9.03 -7.65 -5.36
C ILE A 127 9.79 -6.59 -4.56
N GLU A 128 9.89 -5.38 -5.10
CA GLU A 128 10.73 -4.30 -4.54
C GLU A 128 10.06 -2.94 -4.59
N ASP A 129 10.26 -2.12 -3.56
CA ASP A 129 9.67 -0.79 -3.45
C ASP A 129 10.68 0.34 -3.70
N SER A 130 11.97 0.02 -3.81
CA SER A 130 13.05 1.01 -3.91
C SER A 130 13.85 0.90 -5.21
N PRO A 131 14.32 2.01 -5.81
CA PRO A 131 15.14 1.95 -7.02
C PRO A 131 16.48 1.23 -6.78
N VAL A 132 16.99 1.31 -5.54
CA VAL A 132 18.21 0.63 -5.11
C VAL A 132 18.00 -0.90 -5.11
N GLY A 133 16.87 -1.37 -4.63
CA GLY A 133 16.54 -2.78 -4.62
C GLY A 133 16.19 -3.33 -6.00
N VAL A 134 15.46 -2.57 -6.83
CA VAL A 134 15.22 -2.95 -8.23
C VAL A 134 16.55 -3.13 -8.99
N ARG A 135 17.53 -2.24 -8.81
CA ARG A 135 18.86 -2.42 -9.41
C ARG A 135 19.56 -3.69 -8.93
N ALA A 136 19.50 -3.99 -7.63
CA ALA A 136 20.08 -5.21 -7.08
C ALA A 136 19.40 -6.48 -7.65
N ALA A 137 18.07 -6.48 -7.79
CA ALA A 137 17.32 -7.60 -8.33
C ALA A 137 17.66 -7.84 -9.81
N LYS A 138 17.73 -6.78 -10.62
CA LYS A 138 18.18 -6.90 -12.02
C LYS A 138 19.62 -7.39 -12.11
N ALA A 139 20.51 -6.91 -11.25
CA ALA A 139 21.90 -7.33 -11.23
C ALA A 139 22.09 -8.80 -10.79
N SER A 140 21.16 -9.38 -10.03
CA SER A 140 21.20 -10.80 -9.67
C SER A 140 20.70 -11.73 -10.78
N GLY A 141 20.10 -11.18 -11.84
CA GLY A 141 19.47 -11.93 -12.92
C GLY A 141 18.00 -12.29 -12.67
N ALA A 142 17.43 -11.87 -11.54
CA ALA A 142 16.03 -12.12 -11.22
C ALA A 142 15.08 -11.25 -12.06
N ASN A 143 13.86 -11.75 -12.23
CA ASN A 143 12.74 -10.89 -12.63
C ASN A 143 12.36 -9.99 -11.45
N VAL A 144 11.91 -8.77 -11.73
CA VAL A 144 11.51 -7.83 -10.68
C VAL A 144 10.21 -7.09 -11.01
N VAL A 145 9.31 -7.09 -10.04
CA VAL A 145 8.12 -6.25 -9.99
C VAL A 145 8.38 -5.12 -9.01
N ALA A 146 8.28 -3.89 -9.47
CA ALA A 146 8.40 -2.71 -8.63
C ALA A 146 7.03 -2.32 -8.07
N VAL A 147 6.98 -1.99 -6.78
CA VAL A 147 5.80 -1.40 -6.10
C VAL A 147 6.28 -0.16 -5.35
N PRO A 148 6.45 0.99 -6.03
CA PRO A 148 7.16 2.15 -5.47
C PRO A 148 6.62 2.62 -4.12
N SER A 149 7.51 2.92 -3.16
CA SER A 149 7.09 3.46 -1.86
C SER A 149 6.47 4.86 -1.97
N LEU A 150 6.92 5.64 -2.97
CA LEU A 150 6.53 7.01 -3.24
C LEU A 150 6.03 7.13 -4.67
N GLN A 151 4.93 7.87 -4.84
CA GLN A 151 4.40 8.21 -6.15
C GLN A 151 5.31 9.20 -6.88
N ASN A 152 5.22 9.26 -8.22
CA ASN A 152 5.97 10.15 -9.12
C ASN A 152 7.46 9.80 -9.26
N GLN A 153 7.80 8.52 -9.16
CA GLN A 153 9.18 8.06 -9.36
C GLN A 153 9.31 6.97 -10.41
N ASP A 154 8.33 6.82 -11.31
CA ASP A 154 8.27 5.71 -12.27
C ASP A 154 9.51 5.65 -13.18
N ASP A 155 10.08 6.81 -13.52
CA ASP A 155 11.35 6.93 -14.24
C ASP A 155 12.51 6.21 -13.55
N HIS A 156 12.48 6.09 -12.22
CA HIS A 156 13.49 5.38 -11.43
C HIS A 156 13.31 3.85 -11.47
N TYR A 157 12.15 3.37 -11.92
CA TYR A 157 11.78 1.96 -11.98
C TYR A 157 11.74 1.40 -13.42
N LEU A 158 12.11 2.17 -14.44
CA LEU A 158 12.10 1.76 -15.85
C LEU A 158 12.85 0.45 -16.17
N ILE A 159 13.80 0.06 -15.33
CA ILE A 159 14.55 -1.19 -15.49
C ILE A 159 13.82 -2.42 -14.93
N ALA A 160 12.73 -2.22 -14.19
CA ALA A 160 11.90 -3.29 -13.67
C ALA A 160 11.15 -4.00 -14.81
N ASN A 161 10.78 -5.25 -14.59
CA ASN A 161 9.98 -5.99 -15.57
C ASN A 161 8.52 -5.53 -15.58
N CYS A 162 8.02 -5.00 -14.47
CA CYS A 162 6.68 -4.47 -14.30
C CYS A 162 6.68 -3.47 -13.12
N VAL A 163 5.86 -2.43 -13.19
CA VAL A 163 5.62 -1.48 -12.10
C VAL A 163 4.13 -1.55 -11.75
N LEU A 164 3.81 -1.72 -10.47
CA LEU A 164 2.46 -1.74 -9.92
C LEU A 164 2.31 -0.61 -8.91
N HIS A 165 1.10 -0.09 -8.76
CA HIS A 165 0.78 0.88 -7.72
C HIS A 165 0.37 0.20 -6.42
N SER A 166 -0.17 -1.02 -6.52
CA SER A 166 -0.61 -1.82 -5.39
C SER A 166 -0.34 -3.30 -5.60
N LEU A 167 -0.09 -4.05 -4.52
CA LEU A 167 -0.04 -5.51 -4.61
C LEU A 167 -1.41 -6.16 -4.79
N LEU A 168 -2.50 -5.39 -4.73
CA LEU A 168 -3.84 -5.83 -5.16
C LEU A 168 -3.90 -6.06 -6.68
N GLU A 169 -3.04 -5.41 -7.46
CA GLU A 169 -2.94 -5.51 -8.93
C GLU A 169 -2.16 -6.75 -9.37
N PHE A 170 -1.39 -7.36 -8.46
CA PHE A 170 -0.48 -8.43 -8.79
C PHE A 170 -1.20 -9.68 -9.30
N LYS A 171 -0.81 -10.16 -10.48
CA LYS A 171 -1.32 -11.37 -11.14
C LYS A 171 -0.21 -12.44 -11.19
N PRO A 172 -0.22 -13.44 -10.28
CA PRO A 172 0.88 -14.40 -10.15
C PRO A 172 1.10 -15.26 -11.40
N ASP A 173 0.03 -15.56 -12.14
CA ASP A 173 0.03 -16.37 -13.35
C ASP A 173 0.86 -15.77 -14.49
N LEU A 174 0.98 -14.44 -14.57
CA LEU A 174 1.87 -13.75 -15.51
C LEU A 174 3.36 -14.07 -15.27
N TRP A 175 3.69 -14.59 -14.09
CA TRP A 175 5.04 -14.95 -13.66
C TRP A 175 5.23 -16.47 -13.52
N GLY A 176 4.28 -17.28 -14.01
CA GLY A 176 4.31 -18.73 -13.87
C GLY A 176 4.05 -19.22 -12.45
N LEU A 177 3.47 -18.38 -11.59
CA LEU A 177 3.05 -18.75 -10.23
C LEU A 177 1.56 -19.17 -10.22
N PRO A 178 1.11 -19.91 -9.21
CA PRO A 178 -0.30 -20.32 -9.09
C PRO A 178 -1.24 -19.12 -9.13
N ALA A 179 -2.24 -19.15 -10.02
CA ALA A 179 -3.22 -18.08 -10.13
C ALA A 179 -4.07 -17.94 -8.86
N PHE A 180 -4.49 -16.72 -8.56
CA PHE A 180 -5.49 -16.47 -7.52
C PHE A 180 -6.87 -17.00 -7.96
N SER A 181 -7.68 -17.44 -7.01
CA SER A 181 -9.03 -17.99 -7.24
C SER A 181 -10.09 -17.45 -6.29
N ASP A 182 -9.83 -16.30 -5.66
CA ASP A 182 -10.58 -15.72 -4.54
C ASP A 182 -11.42 -14.50 -4.92
N TRP A 183 -11.49 -14.16 -6.20
CA TRP A 183 -12.40 -13.14 -6.72
C TRP A 183 -13.85 -13.62 -6.65
N VAL A 184 -14.74 -12.76 -6.19
CA VAL A 184 -16.18 -13.04 -6.03
C VAL A 184 -16.97 -11.95 -6.73
N GLN A 185 -17.79 -12.32 -7.73
CA GLN A 185 -18.55 -11.36 -8.55
C GLN A 185 -17.68 -10.21 -9.09
N ASN A 186 -16.49 -10.54 -9.64
CA ASN A 186 -15.52 -9.56 -10.16
C ASN A 186 -15.02 -8.54 -9.12
N ALA A 187 -15.13 -8.85 -7.83
CA ALA A 187 -14.51 -8.10 -6.75
C ALA A 187 -13.64 -8.99 -5.87
N LEU A 188 -12.48 -8.49 -5.48
CA LEU A 188 -11.56 -9.13 -4.55
C LEU A 188 -11.87 -8.69 -3.12
N PRO A 189 -12.23 -9.60 -2.18
CA PRO A 189 -12.26 -9.28 -0.76
C PRO A 189 -10.89 -8.85 -0.23
N ILE A 190 -10.86 -7.76 0.52
CA ILE A 190 -9.62 -7.21 1.11
C ILE A 190 -9.74 -7.06 2.63
N ASP A 191 -8.59 -6.94 3.30
CA ASP A 191 -8.54 -6.47 4.67
C ASP A 191 -9.15 -5.05 4.73
N PRO A 192 -10.12 -4.76 5.62
CA PRO A 192 -10.86 -3.50 5.56
C PRO A 192 -9.99 -2.25 5.69
N LEU A 193 -10.19 -1.30 4.78
CA LEU A 193 -9.55 0.02 4.80
C LEU A 193 -10.57 1.07 5.23
N CYS A 194 -10.28 1.81 6.29
CA CYS A 194 -11.19 2.81 6.84
C CYS A 194 -10.68 4.22 6.58
N ILE A 195 -11.60 5.12 6.21
CA ILE A 195 -11.35 6.57 6.15
C ILE A 195 -12.47 7.34 6.82
N ARG A 196 -12.15 8.55 7.28
CA ARG A 196 -13.07 9.50 7.90
C ARG A 196 -12.82 10.89 7.32
N GLY A 197 -13.82 11.74 7.39
CA GLY A 197 -13.70 13.13 6.97
C GLY A 197 -15.04 13.84 6.94
N LEU A 198 -15.07 14.94 6.21
CA LEU A 198 -16.24 15.79 6.01
C LEU A 198 -16.64 15.75 4.54
N ILE A 199 -17.94 15.79 4.29
CA ILE A 199 -18.47 16.01 2.94
C ILE A 199 -18.34 17.50 2.61
N ASP A 200 -17.74 17.81 1.46
CA ASP A 200 -17.71 19.18 0.92
C ASP A 200 -18.96 19.42 0.07
N GLU A 201 -19.18 18.54 -0.91
CA GLU A 201 -20.31 18.61 -1.84
C GLU A 201 -20.76 17.20 -2.25
N GLY A 202 -22.05 17.03 -2.51
CA GLY A 202 -22.61 15.82 -3.11
C GLY A 202 -23.40 16.14 -4.37
N ILE A 203 -23.02 15.53 -5.50
CA ILE A 203 -23.64 15.76 -6.81
C ILE A 203 -24.30 14.46 -7.27
N ALA A 204 -25.60 14.53 -7.54
CA ALA A 204 -26.33 13.39 -8.11
C ALA A 204 -25.85 13.11 -9.55
N GLN A 205 -25.42 11.87 -9.81
CA GLN A 205 -24.94 11.38 -11.09
C GLN A 205 -25.66 10.07 -11.42
N GLY A 206 -26.80 10.17 -12.13
CA GLY A 206 -27.59 8.99 -12.49
C GLY A 206 -28.13 8.26 -11.26
N ALA A 207 -27.64 7.05 -11.00
CA ALA A 207 -28.07 6.19 -9.90
C ALA A 207 -27.19 6.30 -8.64
N CYS A 208 -26.17 7.14 -8.65
CA CYS A 208 -25.28 7.35 -7.51
C CYS A 208 -25.09 8.85 -7.19
N THR A 209 -24.61 9.15 -5.98
CA THR A 209 -24.23 10.51 -5.58
C THR A 209 -22.72 10.56 -5.42
N ALA A 210 -22.05 11.28 -6.32
CA ALA A 210 -20.62 11.50 -6.25
C ALA A 210 -20.33 12.54 -5.17
N LEU A 211 -19.40 12.24 -4.26
CA LEU A 211 -19.02 13.18 -3.19
C LEU A 211 -17.65 13.78 -3.45
N SER A 212 -17.55 15.08 -3.19
CA SER A 212 -16.29 15.76 -2.89
C SER A 212 -16.08 15.68 -1.38
N ILE A 213 -14.89 15.23 -0.95
CA ILE A 213 -14.57 15.04 0.47
C ILE A 213 -13.40 15.91 0.89
N VAL A 214 -13.50 16.42 2.12
CA VAL A 214 -12.38 17.04 2.85
C VAL A 214 -12.01 16.09 3.97
N ALA A 215 -10.90 15.40 3.80
CA ALA A 215 -10.35 14.54 4.84
C ALA A 215 -9.17 15.24 5.52
N GLU A 216 -9.14 15.19 6.85
CA GLU A 216 -8.01 15.68 7.62
C GLU A 216 -6.74 14.92 7.25
N GLU A 217 -5.59 15.61 7.18
CA GLU A 217 -4.30 14.99 6.85
C GLU A 217 -4.00 13.79 7.75
N SER A 218 -4.39 13.85 9.04
CA SER A 218 -4.26 12.75 10.00
C SER A 218 -5.03 11.48 9.58
N SER A 219 -6.23 11.65 9.03
CA SER A 219 -7.09 10.54 8.61
C SER A 219 -6.56 9.87 7.34
N LEU A 220 -6.10 10.67 6.37
CA LEU A 220 -5.50 10.16 5.12
C LEU A 220 -4.08 9.64 5.32
N ALA A 221 -3.30 10.19 6.26
CA ALA A 221 -1.95 9.73 6.57
C ALA A 221 -1.90 8.28 7.05
N SER A 222 -3.04 7.74 7.50
CA SER A 222 -3.16 6.33 7.87
C SER A 222 -3.24 5.37 6.69
N LEU A 223 -3.61 5.86 5.49
CA LEU A 223 -3.65 5.05 4.27
C LEU A 223 -2.27 4.97 3.62
N PRO A 224 -1.72 3.78 3.37
CA PRO A 224 -0.48 3.64 2.62
C PRO A 224 -0.58 4.22 1.21
N ASP A 225 0.54 4.67 0.64
CA ASP A 225 0.57 5.26 -0.70
C ASP A 225 0.21 4.26 -1.82
N GLN A 226 0.31 2.97 -1.51
CA GLN A 226 -0.02 1.84 -2.38
C GLN A 226 -1.50 1.45 -2.34
N VAL A 227 -2.35 2.25 -1.70
CA VAL A 227 -3.81 2.15 -1.87
C VAL A 227 -4.18 2.93 -3.12
N SER A 228 -4.31 2.22 -4.24
CA SER A 228 -4.66 2.76 -5.56
C SER A 228 -5.58 1.78 -6.29
N GLY A 229 -6.56 2.27 -7.04
CA GLY A 229 -7.55 1.45 -7.73
C GLY A 229 -9.00 1.87 -7.50
N VAL A 230 -9.91 1.01 -7.94
CA VAL A 230 -11.34 1.11 -7.68
C VAL A 230 -11.72 0.15 -6.56
N PHE A 231 -12.39 0.67 -5.53
CA PHE A 231 -12.77 -0.04 -4.32
C PHE A 231 -14.28 -0.02 -4.12
N LEU A 232 -14.79 -1.01 -3.38
CA LEU A 232 -16.18 -1.09 -2.93
C LEU A 232 -16.25 -1.21 -1.41
N GLY A 233 -17.32 -0.70 -0.83
CA GLY A 233 -17.44 -0.62 0.62
C GLY A 233 -18.79 -0.16 1.14
N TRP A 234 -18.76 0.21 2.42
CA TRP A 234 -19.88 0.79 3.15
C TRP A 234 -19.51 2.18 3.65
N ALA A 235 -20.41 3.13 3.47
CA ALA A 235 -20.27 4.50 3.95
C ALA A 235 -21.34 4.78 4.99
N ARG A 236 -20.94 5.17 6.20
CA ARG A 236 -21.78 5.72 7.25
C ARG A 236 -21.73 7.25 7.15
N LEU A 237 -22.86 7.86 6.86
CA LEU A 237 -23.07 9.30 7.00
C LEU A 237 -23.72 9.57 8.35
N GLN A 238 -23.28 10.62 9.05
CA GLN A 238 -23.72 10.92 10.41
C GLN A 238 -25.24 11.10 10.52
N ILE A 239 -25.86 11.74 9.53
CA ILE A 239 -27.29 12.09 9.50
C ILE A 239 -28.08 11.07 8.68
N GLN A 240 -27.53 10.60 7.55
CA GLN A 240 -28.30 9.84 6.55
C GLN A 240 -28.21 8.31 6.68
N GLY A 241 -27.34 7.79 7.54
CA GLY A 241 -27.22 6.36 7.82
C GLY A 241 -26.17 5.64 6.96
N ILE A 242 -26.41 4.38 6.60
CA ILE A 242 -25.40 3.53 5.95
C ILE A 242 -25.78 3.25 4.49
N PHE A 243 -24.85 3.53 3.58
CA PHE A 243 -24.96 3.35 2.14
C PHE A 243 -23.89 2.40 1.62
N LYS A 244 -24.18 1.76 0.48
CA LYS A 244 -23.16 1.13 -0.34
C LYS A 244 -22.33 2.22 -1.02
N VAL A 245 -21.03 2.01 -1.17
CA VAL A 245 -20.13 2.96 -1.84
C VAL A 245 -19.19 2.24 -2.78
N ALA A 246 -18.94 2.84 -3.95
CA ALA A 246 -17.75 2.58 -4.74
C ALA A 246 -16.85 3.83 -4.69
N ALA A 247 -15.54 3.66 -4.72
CA ALA A 247 -14.64 4.81 -4.77
C ALA A 247 -13.43 4.53 -5.65
N THR A 248 -13.05 5.53 -6.43
CA THR A 248 -11.73 5.57 -7.04
C THR A 248 -10.76 6.21 -6.06
N ILE A 249 -9.62 5.56 -5.80
CA ILE A 249 -8.52 6.09 -5.01
C ILE A 249 -7.28 6.13 -5.90
N GLY A 250 -6.67 7.30 -6.04
CA GLY A 250 -5.49 7.49 -6.87
C GLY A 250 -4.73 8.77 -6.49
N TRP A 251 -3.96 9.28 -7.44
CA TRP A 251 -3.08 10.43 -7.23
C TRP A 251 -3.23 11.42 -8.38
N ASP A 252 -3.48 12.68 -8.04
CA ASP A 252 -3.41 13.79 -8.98
C ASP A 252 -1.97 14.31 -9.04
N LEU A 253 -1.37 14.20 -10.23
CA LEU A 253 0.01 14.57 -10.50
C LEU A 253 0.11 15.88 -11.31
N SER A 254 -1.03 16.43 -11.73
CA SER A 254 -1.10 17.56 -12.67
C SER A 254 -0.57 18.88 -12.08
N SER A 255 -0.57 19.03 -10.75
CA SER A 255 -0.25 20.28 -10.05
C SER A 255 1.23 20.43 -9.64
N GLY A 256 2.10 19.48 -10.01
CA GLY A 256 3.51 19.46 -9.61
C GLY A 256 3.75 19.00 -8.16
N THR A 257 2.68 18.74 -7.41
CA THR A 257 2.67 18.06 -6.11
C THR A 257 1.80 16.81 -6.20
N SER A 258 2.28 15.67 -5.72
CA SER A 258 1.46 14.45 -5.64
C SER A 258 0.38 14.62 -4.57
N LYS A 259 -0.88 14.77 -4.99
CA LYS A 259 -2.02 14.86 -4.07
C LYS A 259 -2.86 13.60 -4.19
N ARG A 260 -3.11 12.93 -3.06
CA ARG A 260 -4.04 11.80 -3.04
C ARG A 260 -5.46 12.28 -3.35
N GLU A 261 -6.13 11.61 -4.27
CA GLU A 261 -7.50 11.89 -4.65
C GLU A 261 -8.38 10.66 -4.38
N ILE A 262 -9.53 10.90 -3.74
CA ILE A 262 -10.51 9.87 -3.42
C ILE A 262 -11.87 10.38 -3.90
N LYS A 263 -12.49 9.65 -4.82
CA LYS A 263 -13.78 9.99 -5.43
C LYS A 263 -14.82 8.92 -5.13
N PRO A 264 -15.53 9.02 -3.99
CA PRO A 264 -16.58 8.08 -3.65
C PRO A 264 -17.89 8.41 -4.38
N CYS A 265 -18.59 7.39 -4.85
CA CYS A 265 -19.99 7.45 -5.26
C CYS A 265 -20.83 6.56 -4.35
N LEU A 266 -21.81 7.18 -3.69
CA LEU A 266 -22.76 6.47 -2.84
C LEU A 266 -23.97 5.99 -3.66
N PHE A 267 -24.43 4.78 -3.36
CA PHE A 267 -25.61 4.21 -4.00
C PHE A 267 -26.84 4.32 -3.10
N GLY A 268 -27.93 4.88 -3.62
CA GLY A 268 -29.22 5.04 -2.95
C GLY A 268 -29.78 6.45 -3.03
N ASP A 269 -31.00 6.62 -2.52
CA ASP A 269 -31.67 7.93 -2.45
C ASP A 269 -31.07 8.77 -1.32
N ILE A 270 -30.15 9.66 -1.69
CA ILE A 270 -29.50 10.59 -0.77
C ILE A 270 -30.19 11.94 -0.92
N ASN A 271 -30.86 12.37 0.15
CA ASN A 271 -31.46 13.69 0.20
C ASN A 271 -30.31 14.68 0.39
N ASN A 272 -29.98 15.47 -0.65
CA ASN A 272 -28.96 16.54 -0.66
C ASN A 272 -27.94 16.46 0.49
N CYS A 273 -26.74 15.93 0.24
CA CYS A 273 -25.69 15.87 1.26
C CYS A 273 -25.47 17.24 1.89
N GLU A 274 -25.62 17.31 3.22
CA GLU A 274 -25.38 18.54 3.97
C GLU A 274 -23.87 18.81 3.97
N PRO A 275 -23.42 20.00 3.55
CA PRO A 275 -22.01 20.36 3.63
C PRO A 275 -21.51 20.24 5.08
N MET A 276 -20.28 19.75 5.25
CA MET A 276 -19.64 19.47 6.54
C MET A 276 -20.28 18.33 7.36
N GLU A 277 -21.15 17.52 6.76
CA GLU A 277 -21.58 16.26 7.39
C GLU A 277 -20.37 15.32 7.55
N GLN A 278 -20.19 14.74 8.74
CA GLN A 278 -19.15 13.75 8.96
C GLN A 278 -19.51 12.43 8.27
N PHE A 279 -18.49 11.82 7.66
CA PHE A 279 -18.61 10.48 7.10
C PHE A 279 -17.55 9.55 7.67
N GLN A 280 -17.87 8.26 7.58
CA GLN A 280 -16.90 7.19 7.69
C GLN A 280 -17.12 6.18 6.57
N MET A 281 -16.06 5.79 5.88
CA MET A 281 -16.12 4.75 4.86
C MET A 281 -15.22 3.58 5.24
N MET A 282 -15.69 2.38 4.94
CA MET A 282 -14.93 1.14 5.04
C MET A 282 -14.95 0.44 3.68
N PHE A 283 -13.79 0.40 3.02
CA PHE A 283 -13.59 -0.38 1.82
C PHE A 283 -13.28 -1.83 2.20
N VAL A 284 -14.05 -2.75 1.64
CA VAL A 284 -13.98 -4.19 1.94
C VAL A 284 -13.73 -5.04 0.70
N GLY A 285 -13.74 -4.41 -0.48
CA GLY A 285 -13.37 -5.05 -1.72
C GLY A 285 -12.62 -4.12 -2.66
N TYR A 286 -11.93 -4.75 -3.60
CA TYR A 286 -11.19 -4.13 -4.70
C TYR A 286 -11.75 -4.66 -6.03
N ILE A 287 -11.94 -3.77 -7.00
CA ILE A 287 -12.54 -4.10 -8.30
C ILE A 287 -11.47 -4.19 -9.39
N ARG A 288 -10.65 -3.14 -9.54
CA ARG A 288 -9.66 -3.07 -10.61
C ARG A 288 -8.58 -2.01 -10.37
N GLU A 289 -7.52 -2.14 -11.14
CA GLU A 289 -6.44 -1.15 -11.25
C GLU A 289 -6.89 0.11 -12.00
N LEU A 290 -6.16 1.20 -11.79
CA LEU A 290 -6.34 2.42 -12.58
C LEU A 290 -5.51 2.35 -13.87
N PRO A 291 -5.94 3.02 -14.94
CA PRO A 291 -5.15 3.12 -16.16
C PRO A 291 -3.78 3.73 -15.87
N SER A 292 -2.73 3.29 -16.57
CA SER A 292 -1.36 3.82 -16.38
C SER A 292 -1.20 5.31 -16.73
N GLU A 293 -2.16 5.90 -17.46
CA GLU A 293 -2.21 7.33 -17.80
C GLU A 293 -3.15 8.12 -16.88
N ALA A 294 -3.44 7.61 -15.67
CA ALA A 294 -4.43 8.19 -14.76
C ALA A 294 -4.01 9.49 -14.05
N ASP A 295 -3.14 10.29 -14.68
CA ASP A 295 -2.68 11.59 -14.18
C ASP A 295 -3.74 12.69 -14.30
N THR A 296 -4.93 12.35 -14.79
CA THR A 296 -6.02 13.28 -15.02
C THR A 296 -7.24 12.90 -14.19
N SER A 297 -7.95 13.92 -13.71
CA SER A 297 -9.21 13.79 -12.97
C SER A 297 -10.25 12.94 -13.71
N GLU A 298 -10.24 12.92 -15.05
CA GLU A 298 -11.11 12.09 -15.88
C GLU A 298 -10.80 10.59 -15.80
N ALA A 299 -9.53 10.21 -15.70
CA ALA A 299 -9.12 8.81 -15.59
C ALA A 299 -9.48 8.18 -14.24
N LEU A 300 -9.82 9.02 -13.25
CA LEU A 300 -10.31 8.61 -11.94
C LEU A 300 -11.83 8.48 -11.87
N ALA A 301 -12.54 8.71 -12.98
CA ALA A 301 -13.99 8.52 -13.03
C ALA A 301 -14.36 7.04 -12.85
N LEU A 302 -15.42 6.79 -12.06
CA LEU A 302 -16.02 5.47 -11.95
C LEU A 302 -16.75 5.13 -13.26
N HIS A 303 -16.62 3.88 -13.71
CA HIS A 303 -17.36 3.39 -14.87
C HIS A 303 -18.67 2.74 -14.42
N GLU A 304 -19.67 2.73 -15.31
CA GLU A 304 -20.97 2.08 -15.05
C GLU A 304 -20.82 0.58 -14.65
N GLU A 305 -19.80 -0.10 -15.19
CA GLU A 305 -19.49 -1.48 -14.82
C GLU A 305 -18.98 -1.60 -13.38
N ASP A 306 -18.17 -0.64 -12.91
CA ASP A 306 -17.67 -0.62 -11.53
C ASP A 306 -18.83 -0.48 -10.54
N GLU A 307 -19.82 0.35 -10.88
CA GLU A 307 -21.03 0.54 -10.08
C GLU A 307 -21.88 -0.73 -10.00
N LYS A 308 -22.05 -1.44 -11.12
CA LYS A 308 -22.78 -2.72 -11.17
C LYS A 308 -22.09 -3.78 -10.34
N ILE A 309 -20.76 -3.92 -10.48
CA ILE A 309 -19.95 -4.83 -9.68
C ILE A 309 -20.08 -4.50 -8.20
N ALA A 310 -19.91 -3.23 -7.82
CA ALA A 310 -19.99 -2.80 -6.42
C ALA A 310 -21.36 -3.12 -5.81
N GLN A 311 -22.44 -2.77 -6.49
CA GLN A 311 -23.80 -3.00 -5.99
C GLN A 311 -24.10 -4.49 -5.81
N ALA A 312 -23.74 -5.33 -6.79
CA ALA A 312 -23.96 -6.77 -6.75
C ALA A 312 -23.07 -7.48 -5.71
N ALA A 313 -21.78 -7.12 -5.66
CA ALA A 313 -20.83 -7.73 -4.73
C ALA A 313 -21.20 -7.41 -3.28
N LEU A 314 -21.58 -6.17 -2.96
CA LEU A 314 -21.92 -5.75 -1.59
C LEU A 314 -23.13 -6.49 -1.00
N ASP A 315 -23.95 -7.18 -1.79
CA ASP A 315 -25.05 -8.02 -1.28
C ASP A 315 -24.58 -9.42 -0.83
N LEU A 316 -23.37 -9.83 -1.20
CA LEU A 316 -22.85 -11.16 -0.86
C LEU A 316 -22.34 -11.21 0.59
N PRO A 317 -22.49 -12.36 1.30
CA PRO A 317 -22.12 -12.48 2.72
C PRO A 317 -20.68 -12.07 3.07
N VAL A 318 -19.73 -12.28 2.17
CA VAL A 318 -18.31 -11.93 2.39
C VAL A 318 -18.11 -10.41 2.53
N PHE A 319 -18.94 -9.61 1.87
CA PHE A 319 -18.90 -8.14 1.90
C PHE A 319 -19.98 -7.54 2.81
N SER A 320 -21.20 -8.09 2.81
CA SER A 320 -22.35 -7.53 3.52
C SER A 320 -22.25 -7.61 5.04
N ARG A 321 -21.53 -8.60 5.58
CA ARG A 321 -21.23 -8.72 7.02
C ARG A 321 -20.54 -7.48 7.61
N HIS A 322 -19.87 -6.68 6.78
CA HIS A 322 -19.15 -5.49 7.22
C HIS A 322 -20.06 -4.27 7.42
N ARG A 323 -21.30 -4.31 6.92
CA ARG A 323 -22.29 -3.22 7.09
C ARG A 323 -22.52 -2.89 8.56
N ASP A 324 -22.61 -3.93 9.39
CA ASP A 324 -22.90 -3.81 10.83
C ASP A 324 -21.62 -3.82 11.68
N SER A 325 -20.46 -3.54 11.08
CA SER A 325 -19.17 -3.50 11.79
C SER A 325 -19.18 -2.40 12.86
N PRO A 326 -18.64 -2.66 14.07
CA PRO A 326 -18.48 -1.63 15.10
C PRO A 326 -17.68 -0.42 14.62
N LEU A 327 -16.77 -0.65 13.67
CA LEU A 327 -16.01 0.43 13.06
C LEU A 327 -16.91 1.42 12.33
N LEU A 328 -18.10 1.06 11.83
CA LEU A 328 -19.06 1.96 11.17
C LEU A 328 -20.19 2.43 12.12
N SER A 329 -20.03 2.27 13.44
CA SER A 329 -21.05 2.63 14.43
C SER A 329 -21.07 4.13 14.75
N GLU A 330 -22.18 4.63 15.33
CA GLU A 330 -22.34 6.03 15.74
C GLU A 330 -21.28 6.48 16.76
N VAL A 331 -20.87 5.58 17.65
CA VAL A 331 -19.83 5.84 18.67
C VAL A 331 -18.48 6.12 18.02
N ALA A 332 -18.29 5.67 16.77
CA ALA A 332 -17.02 5.79 16.08
C ALA A 332 -16.71 7.24 15.64
N PHE A 333 -17.70 8.15 15.60
CA PHE A 333 -17.48 9.57 15.32
C PHE A 333 -16.87 10.34 16.52
N ASP A 334 -17.01 9.81 17.73
CA ASP A 334 -16.57 10.45 18.98
C ASP A 334 -15.23 9.93 19.51
N ASP A 335 -14.73 8.80 18.99
CA ASP A 335 -13.54 8.11 19.50
C ASP A 335 -12.37 8.11 18.49
N GLU A 336 -11.36 8.96 18.72
CA GLU A 336 -10.05 8.87 18.03
C GLU A 336 -9.36 7.51 18.24
N ALA A 337 -9.74 6.78 19.30
CA ALA A 337 -9.11 5.54 19.74
C ALA A 337 -9.55 4.27 18.97
N CYS A 338 -10.65 4.29 18.23
CA CYS A 338 -11.22 3.08 17.61
C CYS A 338 -10.33 2.48 16.50
N CYS A 339 -9.41 3.25 15.92
CA CYS A 339 -8.49 2.77 14.88
C CYS A 339 -7.33 1.90 15.41
N ASN A 340 -7.09 1.89 16.73
CA ASN A 340 -6.11 0.98 17.35
C ASN A 340 -6.68 -0.42 17.62
N ALA A 341 -7.98 -0.64 17.38
CA ALA A 341 -8.65 -1.93 17.59
C ALA A 341 -8.53 -2.90 16.41
N GLN A 342 -7.59 -2.68 15.46
CA GLN A 342 -7.26 -3.65 14.41
C GLN A 342 -6.39 -4.83 14.91
N ALA A 343 -6.36 -5.09 16.22
CA ALA A 343 -5.62 -6.17 16.83
C ALA A 343 -6.55 -7.04 17.68
N ASN A 344 -7.10 -8.08 17.04
CA ASN A 344 -7.24 -9.42 17.61
C ASN A 344 -7.51 -10.44 16.50
#